data_AF-D4DBP8-F1
#
_entry.id   AF-D4DBP8-F1
#
_cell.length_a   1.000
_cell.length_b   1.000
_cell.length_c   1.000
_cell.angle_alpha   90.00
_cell.angle_beta   90.00
_cell.angle_gamma   90.00
#
_symmetry.space_group_name_H-M   'P 1'
#
loop_
_entity.id
_entity.type
_entity.pdbx_description
1 polymer ?
#
loop_
_entity_poly.entity_id
_entity_poly.type
_entity_poly.pdbx_seq_one_letter_code
_entity_poly.pdbx_strand_id
1 'polypeptide(L)'
;MASNPDPDAQRNPPSLGFKVQRTVLRLLCSGEEYRKLHESVIQNLPRSIQDRTYSPATFNNIIKSRDKYTTAALRSSLRLFWITRLGMKLLDFIKSRIIARAGASSASSNVPFRNSPAFRLPLSLSLMLLFHRLLHRFFSRLRANLRTDNAQPFRERNPRISKALTSKYAPAIGASLAGFFLALYPQAQLRLTVAIYASTRSLEVLYNALLENGWLSLRPWWFGSWLLMPLSMAQLFHAFVFDREATPSWFGNVILRFTPGYIKRRPSGLPGTVAWPEPFETVDALAKVAELKWPPFTSPILHPSVTDTLPAAVQTISPITSPAHPAIASLSCALLHPKSPSCLTAFIHQVLLSIPPLVRSVAKVYLALSVLKFKSFVTSPVTSINEVSKKILSATAIISSSIGAAWGSICLFNAVLPRKLLPTQRFYLSGAISGLPFAVLCGSGYRAHFLYLFRQAVESAWKTGVKRGLWRGYKGGDLWVLVASWALLGVLLERNPANITDQGFRKALTWMRGDGYNDLAERRAKKSRRDSAEQARSS
;
A
#
# COMPACT_ATOMS: atom_id res chain seq x y z
N MET A 1 36.01 33.42 -22.96
CA MET A 1 34.98 32.84 -23.85
C MET A 1 33.93 33.91 -24.11
N ALA A 2 33.86 34.38 -25.35
CA ALA A 2 33.01 35.49 -25.77
C ALA A 2 31.54 35.27 -25.39
N SER A 3 30.96 36.24 -24.69
CA SER A 3 29.52 36.34 -24.47
C SER A 3 28.85 36.56 -25.81
N ASN A 4 28.16 35.54 -26.35
CA ASN A 4 27.24 35.76 -27.46
C ASN A 4 26.23 36.85 -27.05
N PRO A 5 25.97 37.84 -27.91
CA PRO A 5 24.99 38.87 -27.62
C PRO A 5 23.62 38.24 -27.39
N ASP A 6 22.87 38.80 -26.43
CA ASP A 6 21.51 38.40 -26.14
C ASP A 6 20.69 38.54 -27.45
N PRO A 7 20.05 37.47 -27.97
CA PRO A 7 19.26 37.54 -29.21
C PRO A 7 18.08 38.53 -29.14
N ASP A 8 17.81 39.08 -27.95
CA ASP A 8 16.82 40.13 -27.72
C ASP A 8 17.33 41.56 -28.05
N ALA A 9 18.63 41.75 -28.33
CA ALA A 9 19.19 43.07 -28.69
C ALA A 9 18.71 43.60 -30.06
N GLN A 10 18.02 42.79 -30.86
CA GLN A 10 17.57 43.12 -32.22
C GLN A 10 16.04 43.21 -32.38
N ARG A 11 15.24 43.06 -31.32
CA ARG A 11 13.78 43.26 -31.39
C ARG A 11 13.35 44.38 -30.45
N ASN A 12 12.49 45.27 -30.95
CA ASN A 12 11.75 46.29 -30.20
C ASN A 12 11.29 45.75 -28.83
N PRO A 13 11.21 46.61 -27.78
CA PRO A 13 11.02 46.17 -26.41
C PRO A 13 9.88 45.14 -26.31
N PRO A 14 10.16 43.92 -25.81
CA PRO A 14 9.21 42.84 -25.91
C PRO A 14 7.93 43.19 -25.16
N SER A 15 6.80 43.15 -25.88
CA SER A 15 5.47 43.38 -25.32
C SER A 15 5.22 42.45 -24.12
N LEU A 16 4.42 42.90 -23.16
CA LEU A 16 4.12 42.13 -21.94
C LEU A 16 3.63 40.71 -22.27
N GLY A 17 2.80 40.57 -23.31
CA GLY A 17 2.33 39.27 -23.81
C GLY A 17 3.45 38.33 -24.25
N PHE A 18 4.49 38.84 -24.90
CA PHE A 18 5.65 38.04 -25.32
C PHE A 18 6.47 37.53 -24.13
N LYS A 19 6.65 38.36 -23.10
CA LYS A 19 7.33 37.94 -21.84
C LYS A 19 6.54 36.85 -21.11
N VAL A 20 5.21 36.95 -21.09
CA VAL A 20 4.33 35.94 -20.50
C VAL A 20 4.38 34.63 -21.29
N GLN A 21 4.25 34.67 -22.61
CA GLN A 21 4.35 33.49 -23.48
C GLN A 21 5.70 32.77 -23.32
N ARG A 22 6.81 33.52 -23.31
CA ARG A 22 8.16 32.97 -23.06
C ARG A 22 8.25 32.25 -21.72
N THR A 23 7.68 32.85 -20.68
CA THR A 23 7.69 32.27 -19.32
C THR A 23 6.83 31.01 -19.25
N VAL A 24 5.65 31.01 -19.86
CA VAL A 24 4.75 29.86 -19.94
C VAL A 24 5.41 28.70 -20.72
N LEU A 25 6.01 28.98 -21.88
CA LEU A 25 6.71 27.97 -22.69
C LEU A 25 7.89 27.33 -21.93
N ARG A 26 8.67 28.14 -21.20
CA ARG A 26 9.75 27.65 -20.32
C ARG A 26 9.22 26.71 -19.23
N LEU A 27 8.05 27.00 -18.68
CA LEU A 27 7.43 26.20 -17.61
C LEU A 27 6.76 24.91 -18.14
N LEU A 28 6.36 24.87 -19.41
CA LEU A 28 5.67 23.71 -19.98
C LEU A 28 6.62 22.72 -20.66
N CYS A 29 7.59 23.19 -21.45
CA CYS A 29 8.44 22.35 -22.29
C CYS A 29 9.91 22.38 -21.87
N SER A 30 10.59 21.23 -21.97
CA SER A 30 12.05 21.16 -21.99
C SER A 30 12.59 21.56 -23.37
N GLY A 31 13.88 21.87 -23.46
CA GLY A 31 14.51 22.22 -24.74
C GLY A 31 14.44 21.09 -25.77
N GLU A 32 14.64 19.85 -25.33
CA GLU A 32 14.54 18.65 -26.17
C GLU A 32 13.10 18.37 -26.62
N GLU A 33 12.13 18.55 -25.73
CA GLU A 33 10.72 18.34 -26.06
C GLU A 33 10.19 19.42 -26.99
N TYR A 34 10.60 20.67 -26.80
CA TYR A 34 10.24 21.74 -27.72
C TYR A 34 10.84 21.49 -29.09
N ARG A 35 12.08 21.00 -29.18
CA ARG A 35 12.68 20.59 -30.45
C ARG A 35 11.84 19.52 -31.15
N LYS A 36 11.42 18.47 -30.45
CA LYS A 36 10.56 17.42 -31.00
C LYS A 36 9.18 17.94 -31.41
N LEU A 37 8.54 18.76 -30.58
CA LEU A 37 7.26 19.40 -30.92
C LEU A 37 7.39 20.30 -32.14
N HIS A 38 8.52 20.99 -32.26
CA HIS A 38 8.80 21.85 -33.39
C HIS A 38 8.96 21.05 -34.68
N GLU A 39 9.73 19.96 -34.63
CA GLU A 39 9.94 19.04 -35.76
C GLU A 39 8.66 18.29 -36.15
N SER A 40 7.82 17.86 -35.20
CA SER A 40 6.64 17.03 -35.50
C SER A 40 5.34 17.80 -35.80
N VAL A 41 5.14 18.95 -35.16
CA VAL A 41 3.84 19.66 -35.19
C VAL A 41 3.98 21.05 -35.78
N ILE A 42 4.96 21.84 -35.32
CA ILE A 42 5.09 23.26 -35.71
C ILE A 42 5.47 23.41 -37.18
N GLN A 43 6.32 22.53 -37.71
CA GLN A 43 6.67 22.52 -39.13
C GLN A 43 5.49 22.23 -40.07
N ASN A 44 4.43 21.57 -39.57
CA ASN A 44 3.25 21.20 -40.34
C ASN A 44 2.08 22.21 -40.19
N LEU A 45 2.25 23.25 -39.36
CA LEU A 45 1.24 24.28 -39.13
C LEU A 45 1.32 25.41 -40.19
N PRO A 46 0.23 26.18 -40.41
CA PRO A 46 0.21 27.32 -41.33
C PRO A 46 1.32 28.35 -41.03
N ARG A 47 1.85 29.00 -42.08
CA ARG A 47 2.96 29.97 -42.00
C ARG A 47 2.73 31.09 -40.97
N SER A 48 1.48 31.56 -40.83
CA SER A 48 1.09 32.58 -39.85
C SER A 48 1.37 32.20 -38.38
N ILE A 49 1.43 30.90 -38.07
CA ILE A 49 1.75 30.38 -36.73
C ILE A 49 3.24 30.09 -36.62
N GLN A 50 3.88 29.61 -37.70
CA GLN A 50 5.33 29.38 -37.74
C GLN A 50 6.12 30.66 -37.44
N ASP A 51 5.72 31.79 -38.02
CA ASP A 51 6.38 33.09 -37.84
C ASP A 51 6.33 33.61 -36.39
N ARG A 52 5.36 33.11 -35.60
CA ARG A 52 5.20 33.47 -34.17
C ARG A 52 5.95 32.55 -33.22
N THR A 53 6.53 31.45 -33.71
CA THR A 53 7.24 30.46 -32.87
C THR A 53 8.74 30.70 -32.81
N TYR A 54 9.37 30.25 -31.73
CA TYR A 54 10.83 30.34 -31.58
C TYR A 54 11.52 29.20 -32.33
N SER A 55 12.66 29.48 -32.97
CA SER A 55 13.52 28.41 -33.47
C SER A 55 14.04 27.56 -32.29
N PRO A 56 14.28 26.24 -32.48
CA PRO A 56 14.78 25.37 -31.42
C PRO A 56 16.11 25.84 -30.80
N ALA A 57 17.00 26.44 -31.60
CA ALA A 57 18.27 26.97 -31.14
C ALA A 57 18.09 28.20 -30.24
N THR A 58 17.23 29.15 -30.66
CA THR A 58 16.90 30.34 -29.89
C THR A 58 16.19 29.95 -28.59
N PHE A 59 15.28 28.98 -28.63
CA PHE A 59 14.60 28.47 -27.45
C PHE A 59 15.55 27.78 -26.45
N ASN A 60 16.54 27.03 -26.95
CA ASN A 60 17.55 26.42 -26.09
C ASN A 60 18.43 27.46 -25.39
N ASN A 61 18.81 28.54 -26.07
CA ASN A 61 19.55 29.65 -25.46
C ASN A 61 18.69 30.38 -24.41
N ILE A 62 17.39 30.54 -24.69
CA ILE A 62 16.41 31.09 -23.74
C ILE A 62 16.30 30.23 -22.46
N ILE A 63 16.45 28.90 -22.54
CA ILE A 63 16.38 27.99 -21.39
C ILE A 63 17.69 27.96 -20.58
N LYS A 64 18.84 28.25 -21.18
CA LYS A 64 20.18 28.19 -20.53
C LYS A 64 20.39 29.19 -19.38
N SER A 65 19.40 30.01 -19.03
CA SER A 65 19.44 30.98 -17.92
C SER A 65 19.90 30.39 -16.56
N ARG A 66 20.37 31.28 -15.66
CA ARG A 66 20.96 31.00 -14.33
C ARG A 66 20.12 30.08 -13.42
N ASP A 67 18.81 29.98 -13.66
CA ASP A 67 17.84 29.27 -12.83
C ASP A 67 17.21 28.02 -13.49
N LYS A 68 18.03 27.23 -14.18
CA LYS A 68 17.62 25.95 -14.80
C LYS A 68 16.97 24.95 -13.82
N TYR A 69 17.40 24.92 -12.56
CA TYR A 69 16.87 23.95 -11.58
C TYR A 69 15.49 24.32 -11.06
N THR A 70 15.26 25.59 -10.69
CA THR A 70 13.93 26.04 -10.18
C THR A 70 12.88 25.92 -11.27
N THR A 71 13.22 26.30 -12.51
CA THR A 71 12.35 26.14 -13.68
C THR A 71 12.04 24.67 -13.97
N ALA A 72 13.02 23.77 -13.86
CA ALA A 72 12.80 22.33 -14.01
C ALA A 72 11.94 21.72 -12.88
N ALA A 73 12.10 22.20 -11.64
CA ALA A 73 11.29 21.80 -10.49
C ALA A 73 9.83 22.23 -10.67
N LEU A 74 9.59 23.50 -11.05
CA LEU A 74 8.26 24.04 -11.37
C LEU A 74 7.59 23.24 -12.49
N ARG A 75 8.30 23.02 -13.61
CA ARG A 75 7.80 22.22 -14.74
C ARG A 75 7.37 20.82 -14.31
N SER A 76 8.20 20.13 -13.52
CA SER A 76 7.88 18.77 -13.04
C SER A 76 6.69 18.75 -12.09
N SER A 77 6.56 19.75 -11.22
CA SER A 77 5.41 19.88 -10.31
C SER A 77 4.10 20.15 -11.07
N LEU A 78 4.14 20.99 -12.11
CA LEU A 78 2.98 21.28 -12.95
C LEU A 78 2.54 20.05 -13.75
N ARG A 79 3.50 19.26 -14.25
CA ARG A 79 3.20 17.96 -14.88
C ARG A 79 2.57 16.98 -13.91
N LEU A 80 3.12 16.85 -12.71
CA LEU A 80 2.55 15.97 -11.69
C LEU A 80 1.11 16.37 -11.38
N PHE A 81 0.82 17.67 -11.25
CA PHE A 81 -0.54 18.17 -11.07
C PHE A 81 -1.48 17.69 -12.18
N TRP A 82 -1.13 17.89 -13.45
CA TRP A 82 -1.98 17.49 -14.58
C TRP A 82 -2.12 15.98 -14.72
N ILE A 83 -1.04 15.22 -14.54
CA ILE A 83 -1.04 13.76 -14.59
C ILE A 83 -1.95 13.19 -13.49
N THR A 84 -1.80 13.66 -12.24
CA THR A 84 -2.65 13.19 -11.15
C THR A 84 -4.10 13.59 -11.37
N ARG A 85 -4.37 14.81 -11.85
CA ARG A 85 -5.74 15.27 -12.14
C ARG A 85 -6.41 14.44 -13.23
N LEU A 86 -5.69 14.13 -14.32
CA LEU A 86 -6.17 13.27 -15.39
C LEU A 86 -6.40 11.84 -14.88
N GLY A 87 -5.47 11.32 -14.06
CA GLY A 87 -5.61 10.01 -13.42
C GLY A 87 -6.85 9.92 -12.53
N MET A 88 -7.13 10.94 -11.73
CA MET A 88 -8.34 10.99 -10.90
C MET A 88 -9.61 10.98 -11.75
N LYS A 89 -9.68 11.80 -12.82
CA LYS A 89 -10.82 11.78 -13.76
C LYS A 89 -11.01 10.41 -14.42
N LEU A 90 -9.91 9.75 -14.79
CA LEU A 90 -9.96 8.42 -15.38
C LEU A 90 -10.48 7.38 -14.36
N LEU A 91 -10.05 7.46 -13.10
CA LEU A 91 -10.54 6.59 -12.03
C LEU A 91 -12.03 6.83 -11.76
N ASP A 92 -12.48 8.08 -11.75
CA ASP A 92 -13.90 8.41 -11.56
C ASP A 92 -14.75 7.89 -12.73
N PHE A 93 -14.24 7.98 -13.97
CA PHE A 93 -14.87 7.41 -15.16
C PHE A 93 -14.97 5.87 -15.11
N ILE A 94 -13.92 5.19 -14.65
CA ILE A 94 -13.94 3.73 -14.49
C ILE A 94 -14.93 3.33 -13.40
N LYS A 95 -14.91 4.02 -12.25
CA LYS A 95 -15.84 3.76 -11.15
C LYS A 95 -17.29 3.96 -11.58
N SER A 96 -17.61 5.06 -12.24
CA SER A 96 -18.97 5.32 -12.72
C SER A 96 -19.43 4.23 -13.69
N ARG A 97 -18.55 3.73 -14.57
CA ARG A 97 -18.88 2.64 -15.50
C ARG A 97 -19.06 1.28 -14.82
N ILE A 98 -18.34 1.00 -13.74
CA ILE A 98 -18.52 -0.22 -12.93
C ILE A 98 -19.81 -0.12 -12.10
N ILE A 99 -20.06 1.04 -11.49
CA ILE A 99 -21.25 1.30 -10.66
C ILE A 99 -22.52 1.26 -11.51
N ALA A 100 -22.50 1.84 -12.72
CA ALA A 100 -23.59 1.77 -13.67
C ALA A 100 -23.90 0.32 -14.09
N ARG A 101 -22.88 -0.55 -14.21
CA ARG A 101 -23.06 -1.99 -14.44
C ARG A 101 -23.62 -2.74 -13.23
N ALA A 102 -23.46 -2.20 -12.03
CA ALA A 102 -23.96 -2.78 -10.78
C ALA A 102 -25.37 -2.28 -10.41
N GLY A 103 -26.03 -1.48 -11.26
CA GLY A 103 -27.40 -0.99 -11.03
C GLY A 103 -27.54 0.06 -9.93
N ALA A 104 -26.43 0.57 -9.39
CA ALA A 104 -26.46 1.60 -8.34
C ALA A 104 -26.31 3.00 -8.94
N SER A 105 -27.15 3.95 -8.51
CA SER A 105 -27.03 5.36 -8.89
C SER A 105 -25.89 6.02 -8.10
N SER A 106 -24.95 6.68 -8.81
CA SER A 106 -23.90 7.44 -8.13
C SER A 106 -24.44 8.81 -7.71
N ALA A 107 -24.64 9.03 -6.41
CA ALA A 107 -24.93 10.37 -5.90
C ALA A 107 -23.68 11.26 -6.07
N SER A 108 -23.68 12.16 -7.07
CA SER A 108 -22.64 13.19 -7.20
C SER A 108 -22.96 14.32 -6.24
N SER A 109 -22.19 14.46 -5.15
CA SER A 109 -22.26 15.66 -4.32
C SER A 109 -21.59 16.82 -5.05
N ASN A 110 -22.33 17.92 -5.27
CA ASN A 110 -21.78 19.16 -5.82
C ASN A 110 -20.95 19.86 -4.74
N VAL A 111 -19.68 19.47 -4.63
CA VAL A 111 -18.71 20.12 -3.76
C VAL A 111 -18.08 21.30 -4.50
N PRO A 112 -17.93 22.49 -3.88
CA PRO A 112 -17.24 23.63 -4.49
C PRO A 112 -15.86 23.22 -5.05
N PHE A 113 -15.47 23.77 -6.20
CA PHE A 113 -14.24 23.38 -6.92
C PHE A 113 -12.99 23.38 -6.01
N ARG A 114 -12.84 24.39 -5.15
CA ARG A 114 -11.72 24.53 -4.18
C ARG A 114 -11.69 23.42 -3.12
N ASN A 115 -12.85 22.85 -2.80
CA ASN A 115 -13.02 21.81 -1.79
C ASN A 115 -13.07 20.41 -2.43
N SER A 116 -13.06 20.34 -3.76
CA SER A 116 -13.09 19.07 -4.47
C SER A 116 -11.80 18.24 -4.20
N PRO A 117 -11.94 16.95 -3.86
CA PRO A 117 -10.79 16.08 -3.66
C PRO A 117 -9.97 15.93 -4.95
N ALA A 118 -10.62 16.02 -6.11
CA ALA A 118 -10.02 15.96 -7.43
C ALA A 118 -9.07 17.14 -7.73
N PHE A 119 -9.21 18.28 -7.04
CA PHE A 119 -8.29 19.40 -7.15
C PHE A 119 -7.23 19.41 -6.03
N ARG A 120 -7.66 19.15 -4.79
CA ARG A 120 -6.78 19.21 -3.60
C ARG A 120 -5.69 18.14 -3.60
N LEU A 121 -5.98 16.92 -4.05
CA LEU A 121 -4.98 15.86 -4.11
C LEU A 121 -3.86 16.19 -5.11
N PRO A 122 -4.14 16.50 -6.39
CA PRO A 122 -3.09 16.91 -7.33
C PRO A 122 -2.29 18.13 -6.86
N LEU A 123 -2.96 19.11 -6.24
CA LEU A 123 -2.30 20.31 -5.69
C LEU A 123 -1.36 19.94 -4.54
N SER A 124 -1.81 19.09 -3.62
CA SER A 124 -0.98 18.65 -2.49
C SER A 124 0.26 17.89 -2.96
N LEU A 125 0.13 16.97 -3.92
CA LEU A 125 1.26 16.21 -4.48
C LEU A 125 2.22 17.06 -5.31
N SER A 126 1.71 18.03 -6.08
CA SER A 126 2.55 18.94 -6.86
C SER A 126 3.36 19.87 -5.96
N LEU A 127 2.73 20.45 -4.92
CA LEU A 127 3.41 21.26 -3.92
C LEU A 127 4.43 20.43 -3.14
N MET A 128 4.05 19.23 -2.71
CA MET A 128 4.96 18.30 -2.05
C MET A 128 6.21 18.02 -2.90
N LEU A 129 6.08 17.73 -4.20
CA LEU A 129 7.23 17.53 -5.09
C LEU A 129 8.06 18.81 -5.28
N LEU A 130 7.40 19.96 -5.48
CA LEU A 130 8.07 21.25 -5.69
C LEU A 130 8.93 21.61 -4.48
N PHE A 131 8.31 21.61 -3.29
CA PHE A 131 8.99 21.94 -2.05
C PHE A 131 10.03 20.90 -1.67
N HIS A 132 9.82 19.61 -1.96
CA HIS A 132 10.84 18.59 -1.74
C HIS A 132 12.13 18.93 -2.49
N ARG A 133 12.04 19.32 -3.77
CA ARG A 133 13.20 19.72 -4.59
C ARG A 133 13.82 21.03 -4.13
N LEU A 134 13.00 22.04 -3.84
CA LEU A 134 13.49 23.35 -3.38
C LEU A 134 14.20 23.24 -2.03
N LEU A 135 13.61 22.54 -1.06
CA LEU A 135 14.20 22.30 0.26
C LEU A 135 15.47 21.46 0.13
N HIS A 136 15.46 20.40 -0.68
CA HIS A 136 16.67 19.60 -0.90
C HIS A 136 17.83 20.43 -1.44
N ARG A 137 17.57 21.29 -2.44
CA ARG A 137 18.57 22.22 -2.99
C ARG A 137 19.01 23.27 -1.96
N PHE A 138 18.06 23.84 -1.21
CA PHE A 138 18.34 24.82 -0.18
C PHE A 138 19.28 24.25 0.88
N PHE A 139 18.94 23.11 1.47
CA PHE A 139 19.78 22.46 2.48
C PHE A 139 21.12 21.98 1.91
N SER A 140 21.17 21.55 0.65
CA SER A 140 22.43 21.19 -0.01
C SER A 140 23.35 22.41 -0.16
N ARG A 141 22.81 23.56 -0.55
CA ARG A 141 23.55 24.82 -0.66
C ARG A 141 23.94 25.37 0.71
N LEU A 142 23.02 25.35 1.66
CA LEU A 142 23.27 25.76 3.04
C LEU A 142 24.42 24.95 3.63
N ARG A 143 24.41 23.63 3.45
CA ARG A 143 25.50 22.76 3.87
C ARG A 143 26.83 23.08 3.20
N ALA A 144 26.83 23.38 1.90
CA ALA A 144 28.04 23.77 1.19
C ALA A 144 28.59 25.10 1.72
N ASN A 145 27.73 26.08 1.95
CA ASN A 145 28.10 27.39 2.49
C ASN A 145 28.57 27.30 3.95
N LEU A 146 27.96 26.46 4.78
CA LEU A 146 28.39 26.25 6.18
C LEU A 146 29.72 25.51 6.30
N ARG A 147 30.19 24.89 5.23
CA ARG A 147 31.49 24.22 5.18
C ARG A 147 32.64 25.14 4.80
N THR A 148 32.36 26.30 4.19
CA THR A 148 33.41 27.27 3.87
C THR A 148 33.96 27.94 5.13
N ASP A 149 35.18 28.47 5.04
CA ASP A 149 35.87 29.07 6.18
C ASP A 149 35.18 30.36 6.66
N ASN A 150 34.55 31.09 5.74
CA ASN A 150 33.75 32.29 6.05
C ASN A 150 32.59 32.03 7.02
N ALA A 151 32.12 30.78 7.15
CA ALA A 151 31.04 30.40 8.06
C ALA A 151 31.53 29.94 9.45
N GLN A 152 32.83 29.98 9.73
CA GLN A 152 33.41 29.64 11.03
C GLN A 152 32.74 30.33 12.24
N PRO A 153 32.49 31.66 12.25
CA PRO A 153 31.90 32.31 13.43
C PRO A 153 30.49 31.78 13.76
N PHE A 154 29.72 31.37 12.74
CA PHE A 154 28.42 30.73 12.95
C PHE A 154 28.56 29.33 13.56
N ARG A 155 29.59 28.57 13.16
CA ARG A 155 29.84 27.20 13.66
C ARG A 155 30.22 27.21 15.14
N GLU A 156 31.06 28.16 15.54
CA GLU A 156 31.50 28.33 16.93
C GLU A 156 30.37 28.82 17.82
N ARG A 157 29.54 29.76 17.35
CA ARG A 157 28.38 30.26 18.10
C ARG A 157 27.31 29.19 18.33
N ASN A 158 27.12 28.27 17.38
CA ASN A 158 26.04 27.26 17.42
C ASN A 158 26.54 25.85 17.06
N PRO A 159 27.31 25.18 17.94
CA PRO A 159 28.00 23.92 17.60
C PRO A 159 27.03 22.77 17.30
N ARG A 160 25.89 22.68 17.99
CA ARG A 160 24.90 21.61 17.79
C ARG A 160 24.17 21.76 16.46
N ILE A 161 23.71 22.98 16.16
CA ILE A 161 22.96 23.30 14.94
C ILE A 161 23.87 23.19 13.72
N SER A 162 25.10 23.71 13.82
CA SER A 162 26.09 23.60 12.75
C SER A 162 26.43 22.14 12.45
N LYS A 163 26.61 21.28 13.46
CA LYS A 163 26.81 19.84 13.29
C LYS A 163 25.62 19.15 12.61
N ALA A 164 24.39 19.50 13.00
CA ALA A 164 23.18 18.97 12.37
C ALA A 164 23.08 19.38 10.89
N LEU A 165 23.27 20.67 10.56
CA LEU A 165 23.15 21.22 9.20
C LEU A 165 24.31 20.83 8.27
N THR A 166 25.51 20.59 8.81
CA THR A 166 26.67 20.15 8.03
C THR A 166 26.70 18.63 7.78
N SER A 167 25.82 17.88 8.45
CA SER A 167 25.71 16.42 8.34
C SER A 167 25.39 15.95 6.93
N LYS A 168 25.75 14.69 6.61
CA LYS A 168 25.48 14.10 5.29
C LYS A 168 23.99 14.11 4.94
N TYR A 169 23.15 13.95 5.95
CA TYR A 169 21.74 13.63 5.82
C TYR A 169 20.83 14.86 5.92
N ALA A 170 21.34 16.03 6.32
CA ALA A 170 20.54 17.25 6.47
C ALA A 170 19.68 17.58 5.23
N PRO A 171 20.18 17.47 3.98
CA PRO A 171 19.35 17.74 2.81
C PRO A 171 18.21 16.75 2.59
N ALA A 172 18.40 15.49 2.99
CA ALA A 172 17.35 14.47 2.87
C ALA A 172 16.27 14.65 3.95
N ILE A 173 16.69 14.92 5.19
CA ILE A 173 15.79 15.17 6.32
C ILE A 173 15.01 16.47 6.08
N GLY A 174 15.69 17.55 5.69
CA GLY A 174 15.02 18.83 5.42
C GLY A 174 14.03 18.76 4.26
N ALA A 175 14.32 17.99 3.21
CA ALA A 175 13.41 17.78 2.09
C ALA A 175 12.16 16.96 2.46
N SER A 176 12.25 16.11 3.48
CA SER A 176 11.12 15.30 3.95
C SER A 176 9.97 16.14 4.53
N LEU A 177 10.26 17.36 5.03
CA LEU A 177 9.27 18.31 5.54
C LEU A 177 8.24 18.70 4.48
N ALA A 178 8.56 18.55 3.19
CA ALA A 178 7.59 18.73 2.13
C ALA A 178 6.40 17.76 2.22
N GLY A 179 6.52 16.65 2.95
CA GLY A 179 5.41 15.73 3.25
C GLY A 179 4.22 16.40 3.95
N PHE A 180 4.44 17.51 4.69
CA PHE A 180 3.35 18.27 5.31
C PHE A 180 2.40 18.91 4.28
N PHE A 181 2.79 19.09 3.02
CA PHE A 181 1.85 19.57 1.98
C PHE A 181 0.70 18.61 1.71
N LEU A 182 0.81 17.33 2.11
CA LEU A 182 -0.31 16.39 2.09
C LEU A 182 -1.44 16.78 3.07
N ALA A 183 -1.18 17.68 4.04
CA ALA A 183 -2.20 18.24 4.93
C ALA A 183 -3.31 18.98 4.18
N LEU A 184 -2.99 19.57 3.01
CA LEU A 184 -3.96 20.26 2.14
C LEU A 184 -5.06 19.32 1.64
N TYR A 185 -4.81 18.01 1.68
CA TYR A 185 -5.80 17.01 1.35
C TYR A 185 -6.56 16.54 2.60
N PRO A 186 -7.88 16.80 2.70
CA PRO A 186 -8.63 16.57 3.94
C PRO A 186 -9.02 15.11 4.18
N GLN A 187 -8.84 14.18 3.22
CA GLN A 187 -9.25 12.79 3.42
C GLN A 187 -8.25 12.03 4.32
N ALA A 188 -8.62 11.88 5.59
CA ALA A 188 -7.82 11.20 6.60
C ALA A 188 -7.43 9.76 6.23
N GLN A 189 -8.33 9.02 5.57
CA GLN A 189 -8.10 7.62 5.21
C GLN A 189 -6.94 7.44 4.22
N LEU A 190 -6.88 8.23 3.15
CA LEU A 190 -5.79 8.14 2.18
C LEU A 190 -4.45 8.54 2.79
N ARG A 191 -4.43 9.57 3.64
CA ARG A 191 -3.22 9.97 4.35
C ARG A 191 -2.72 8.88 5.29
N LEU A 192 -3.64 8.23 6.02
CA LEU A 192 -3.31 7.08 6.86
C LEU A 192 -2.72 5.93 6.03
N THR A 193 -3.36 5.55 4.92
CA THR A 193 -2.85 4.48 4.05
C THR A 193 -1.48 4.81 3.47
N VAL A 194 -1.24 6.06 3.05
CA VAL A 194 0.07 6.53 2.55
C VAL A 194 1.11 6.52 3.66
N ALA A 195 0.76 6.95 4.88
CA ALA A 195 1.66 6.93 6.03
C ALA A 195 2.06 5.49 6.41
N ILE A 196 1.10 4.56 6.47
CA ILE A 196 1.34 3.14 6.72
C ILE A 196 2.21 2.53 5.61
N TYR A 197 1.94 2.87 4.35
CA TYR A 197 2.76 2.41 3.24
C TYR A 197 4.20 2.92 3.34
N ALA A 198 4.38 4.22 3.58
CA ALA A 198 5.69 4.85 3.70
C ALA A 198 6.47 4.29 4.89
N SER A 199 5.84 4.11 6.05
CA SER A 199 6.48 3.62 7.27
C SER A 199 6.90 2.16 7.16
N THR A 200 6.02 1.29 6.65
CA THR A 200 6.37 -0.12 6.42
C THR A 200 7.48 -0.25 5.39
N ARG A 201 7.49 0.58 4.33
CA ARG A 201 8.57 0.57 3.34
C ARG A 201 9.88 1.12 3.90
N SER A 202 9.85 2.16 4.71
CA SER A 202 11.05 2.70 5.34
C SER A 202 11.67 1.73 6.34
N LEU A 203 10.83 1.04 7.13
CA LEU A 203 11.26 0.00 8.06
C LEU A 203 11.80 -1.23 7.33
N GLU A 204 11.22 -1.59 6.19
CA GLU A 204 11.73 -2.68 5.36
C GLU A 204 13.15 -2.39 4.84
N VAL A 205 13.39 -1.18 4.32
CA VAL A 205 14.72 -0.78 3.84
C VAL A 205 15.70 -0.66 5.02
N LEU A 206 15.25 -0.15 6.16
CA LEU A 206 16.06 -0.10 7.38
C LEU A 206 16.45 -1.50 7.84
N TYR A 207 15.52 -2.46 7.84
CA TYR A 207 15.77 -3.86 8.18
C TYR A 207 16.82 -4.47 7.26
N ASN A 208 16.70 -4.27 5.94
CA ASN A 208 17.71 -4.73 4.99
C ASN A 208 19.08 -4.08 5.27
N ALA A 209 19.10 -2.79 5.61
CA ALA A 209 20.33 -2.08 5.97
C ALA A 209 20.98 -2.59 7.25
N LEU A 210 20.20 -2.96 8.26
CA LEU A 210 20.71 -3.55 9.50
C LEU A 210 21.28 -4.96 9.25
N LEU A 211 20.62 -5.75 8.40
CA LEU A 211 21.11 -7.07 7.97
C LEU A 211 22.45 -6.97 7.26
N GLU A 212 22.59 -6.08 6.27
CA GLU A 212 23.85 -5.90 5.52
C GLU A 212 25.01 -5.43 6.41
N ASN A 213 24.72 -4.63 7.45
CA ASN A 213 25.74 -4.17 8.39
C ASN A 213 26.08 -5.22 9.47
N GLY A 214 25.48 -6.42 9.44
CA GLY A 214 25.74 -7.48 10.42
C GLY A 214 25.10 -7.30 11.79
N TRP A 215 24.22 -6.30 11.98
CA TRP A 215 23.57 -6.03 13.28
C TRP A 215 22.57 -7.13 13.68
N LEU A 216 22.12 -7.92 12.72
CA LEU A 216 21.17 -9.01 12.89
C LEU A 216 21.82 -10.37 12.56
N SER A 217 23.12 -10.52 12.84
CA SER A 217 23.87 -11.77 12.63
C SER A 217 23.36 -12.93 13.48
N LEU A 218 22.89 -12.66 14.70
CA LEU A 218 22.33 -13.64 15.65
C LEU A 218 20.87 -14.04 15.36
N ARG A 219 20.40 -13.87 14.11
CA ARG A 219 19.01 -14.15 13.76
C ARG A 219 18.73 -15.65 13.75
N PRO A 220 17.70 -16.15 14.47
CA PRO A 220 17.28 -17.54 14.35
C PRO A 220 16.88 -17.91 12.93
N TRP A 221 17.11 -19.16 12.53
CA TRP A 221 16.81 -19.66 11.18
C TRP A 221 15.32 -19.50 10.81
N TRP A 222 14.43 -19.62 11.81
CA TRP A 222 12.98 -19.49 11.65
C TRP A 222 12.49 -18.03 11.59
N PHE A 223 13.30 -17.04 12.00
CA PHE A 223 12.86 -15.65 12.06
C PHE A 223 12.87 -15.01 10.66
N GLY A 224 11.76 -15.08 9.94
CA GLY A 224 11.66 -14.60 8.55
C GLY A 224 10.50 -13.66 8.29
N SER A 225 10.42 -13.13 7.06
CA SER A 225 9.31 -12.28 6.60
C SER A 225 7.95 -13.00 6.63
N TRP A 226 7.93 -14.32 6.66
CA TRP A 226 6.73 -15.13 6.80
C TRP A 226 6.05 -14.92 8.17
N LEU A 227 6.77 -14.55 9.23
CA LEU A 227 6.19 -14.27 10.57
C LEU A 227 5.22 -13.08 10.55
N LEU A 228 5.33 -12.20 9.55
CA LEU A 228 4.36 -11.15 9.33
C LEU A 228 2.97 -11.73 9.08
N MET A 229 2.85 -12.94 8.51
CA MET A 229 1.57 -13.54 8.17
C MET A 229 0.77 -13.99 9.39
N PRO A 230 1.30 -14.82 10.32
CA PRO A 230 0.63 -15.09 11.58
C PRO A 230 0.22 -13.81 12.33
N LEU A 231 1.12 -12.82 12.43
CA LEU A 231 0.81 -11.56 13.11
C LEU A 231 -0.32 -10.78 12.41
N SER A 232 -0.29 -10.72 11.08
CA SER A 232 -1.31 -10.01 10.30
C SER A 232 -2.67 -10.69 10.38
N MET A 233 -2.69 -12.01 10.23
CA MET A 233 -3.92 -12.80 10.26
C MET A 233 -4.51 -12.84 11.68
N ALA A 234 -3.68 -12.85 12.74
CA ALA A 234 -4.13 -12.71 14.13
C ALA A 234 -5.00 -11.46 14.32
N GLN A 235 -4.47 -10.30 13.92
CA GLN A 235 -5.21 -9.04 14.03
C GLN A 235 -6.43 -8.99 13.11
N LEU A 236 -6.27 -9.36 11.83
CA LEU A 236 -7.36 -9.26 10.86
C LEU A 236 -8.51 -10.21 11.18
N PHE A 237 -8.24 -11.43 11.65
CA PHE A 237 -9.28 -12.39 11.99
C PHE A 237 -10.02 -12.00 13.27
N HIS A 238 -9.29 -11.57 14.31
CA HIS A 238 -9.93 -11.07 15.53
C HIS A 238 -10.77 -9.81 15.25
N ALA A 239 -10.24 -8.84 14.49
CA ALA A 239 -11.00 -7.67 14.10
C ALA A 239 -12.19 -8.03 13.20
N PHE A 240 -12.08 -9.04 12.34
CA PHE A 240 -13.20 -9.50 11.52
C PHE A 240 -14.39 -9.99 12.35
N VAL A 241 -14.11 -10.67 13.47
CA VAL A 241 -15.14 -11.23 14.37
C VAL A 241 -15.74 -10.18 15.31
N PHE A 242 -14.94 -9.30 15.91
CA PHE A 242 -15.43 -8.35 16.92
C PHE A 242 -15.61 -6.91 16.41
N ASP A 243 -14.83 -6.49 15.41
CA ASP A 243 -14.70 -5.11 14.95
C ASP A 243 -14.68 -5.04 13.42
N ARG A 244 -15.71 -5.62 12.78
CA ARG A 244 -15.77 -5.84 11.31
C ARG A 244 -15.45 -4.57 10.50
N GLU A 245 -15.90 -3.40 10.96
CA GLU A 245 -15.64 -2.09 10.36
C GLU A 245 -14.17 -1.66 10.35
N ALA A 246 -13.34 -2.22 11.23
CA ALA A 246 -11.89 -2.01 11.25
C ALA A 246 -11.15 -2.89 10.24
N THR A 247 -11.83 -3.84 9.58
CA THR A 247 -11.21 -4.71 8.56
C THR A 247 -11.52 -4.24 7.15
N PRO A 248 -10.67 -4.58 6.15
CA PRO A 248 -11.00 -4.34 4.76
C PRO A 248 -12.26 -5.09 4.34
N SER A 249 -13.19 -4.43 3.65
CA SER A 249 -14.48 -5.04 3.26
C SER A 249 -14.33 -6.32 2.43
N TRP A 250 -13.28 -6.43 1.62
CA TRP A 250 -13.00 -7.64 0.84
C TRP A 250 -12.63 -8.84 1.72
N PHE A 251 -12.04 -8.62 2.89
CA PHE A 251 -11.48 -9.68 3.73
C PHE A 251 -12.59 -10.61 4.26
N GLY A 252 -13.60 -10.04 4.91
CA GLY A 252 -14.74 -10.80 5.41
C GLY A 252 -15.54 -11.48 4.29
N ASN A 253 -15.75 -10.78 3.18
CA ASN A 253 -16.44 -11.32 2.01
C ASN A 253 -15.72 -12.54 1.41
N VAL A 254 -14.39 -12.50 1.30
CA VAL A 254 -13.60 -13.63 0.80
C VAL A 254 -13.67 -14.80 1.77
N ILE A 255 -13.48 -14.56 3.08
CA ILE A 255 -13.54 -15.62 4.08
C ILE A 255 -14.91 -16.32 4.05
N LEU A 256 -16.00 -15.58 4.15
CA LEU A 256 -17.35 -16.15 4.19
C LEU A 256 -17.74 -16.81 2.87
N ARG A 257 -17.28 -16.27 1.72
CA ARG A 257 -17.55 -16.87 0.41
C ARG A 257 -16.97 -18.27 0.28
N PHE A 258 -15.79 -18.51 0.85
CA PHE A 258 -15.06 -19.77 0.74
C PHE A 258 -15.10 -20.62 2.03
N THR A 259 -16.08 -20.37 2.91
CA THR A 259 -16.33 -21.18 4.12
C THR A 259 -17.68 -21.93 4.06
N PRO A 260 -17.95 -22.77 3.04
CA PRO A 260 -19.22 -23.51 2.95
C PRO A 260 -19.36 -24.62 4.01
N GLY A 261 -18.23 -25.13 4.52
CA GLY A 261 -18.19 -26.21 5.51
C GLY A 261 -18.54 -25.75 6.92
N TYR A 262 -18.15 -24.54 7.32
CA TYR A 262 -18.46 -24.02 8.67
C TYR A 262 -19.63 -23.03 8.70
N ILE A 263 -19.67 -22.06 7.78
CA ILE A 263 -20.75 -21.05 7.78
C ILE A 263 -21.87 -21.51 6.86
N LYS A 264 -23.01 -21.85 7.47
CA LYS A 264 -24.14 -22.44 6.76
C LYS A 264 -24.97 -21.36 6.08
N ARG A 265 -25.04 -21.44 4.75
CA ARG A 265 -25.99 -20.63 3.98
C ARG A 265 -27.39 -21.21 4.11
N ARG A 266 -28.39 -20.34 3.89
CA ARG A 266 -29.79 -20.74 3.82
C ARG A 266 -29.97 -21.89 2.82
N PRO A 267 -30.60 -23.01 3.24
CA PRO A 267 -30.94 -24.10 2.32
C PRO A 267 -31.91 -23.63 1.23
N SER A 268 -31.72 -24.09 -0.01
CA SER A 268 -32.52 -23.64 -1.17
C SER A 268 -34.00 -24.05 -1.14
N GLY A 269 -34.37 -25.03 -0.31
CA GLY A 269 -35.76 -25.51 -0.17
C GLY A 269 -36.52 -24.93 1.02
N LEU A 270 -35.94 -23.98 1.78
CA LEU A 270 -36.56 -23.48 3.01
C LEU A 270 -37.55 -22.33 2.71
N PRO A 271 -38.85 -22.43 3.10
CA PRO A 271 -39.84 -21.39 2.88
C PRO A 271 -39.39 -20.03 3.42
N GLY A 272 -39.64 -18.95 2.67
CA GLY A 272 -39.20 -17.58 3.01
C GLY A 272 -39.67 -17.07 4.38
N THR A 273 -40.70 -17.68 4.95
CA THR A 273 -41.25 -17.39 6.28
C THR A 273 -40.34 -17.81 7.43
N VAL A 274 -39.45 -18.80 7.20
CA VAL A 274 -38.50 -19.25 8.22
C VAL A 274 -37.27 -18.36 8.21
N ALA A 275 -36.98 -17.71 9.33
CA ALA A 275 -35.77 -16.91 9.50
C ALA A 275 -34.52 -17.83 9.46
N TRP A 276 -33.49 -17.42 8.72
CA TRP A 276 -32.20 -18.09 8.69
C TRP A 276 -31.11 -17.03 8.87
N PRO A 277 -30.15 -17.23 9.79
CA PRO A 277 -29.14 -16.21 10.06
C PRO A 277 -28.24 -15.99 8.83
N GLU A 278 -27.97 -14.73 8.52
CA GLU A 278 -27.01 -14.38 7.47
C GLU A 278 -25.58 -14.81 7.88
N PRO A 279 -24.66 -15.02 6.92
CA PRO A 279 -23.28 -15.43 7.22
C PRO A 279 -22.57 -14.51 8.21
N PHE A 280 -22.83 -13.21 8.14
CA PHE A 280 -22.28 -12.23 9.07
C PHE A 280 -22.90 -12.32 10.46
N GLU A 281 -24.22 -12.52 10.56
CA GLU A 281 -24.92 -12.72 11.83
C GLU A 281 -24.43 -13.99 12.55
N THR A 282 -24.09 -15.03 11.79
CA THR A 282 -23.46 -16.24 12.34
C THR A 282 -22.11 -15.94 13.01
N VAL A 283 -21.32 -15.04 12.42
CA VAL A 283 -20.04 -14.60 13.00
C VAL A 283 -20.28 -13.72 14.23
N ASP A 284 -21.24 -12.80 14.16
CA ASP A 284 -21.61 -11.92 15.27
C ASP A 284 -22.13 -12.75 16.46
N ALA A 285 -22.91 -13.81 16.21
CA ALA A 285 -23.32 -14.78 17.23
C ALA A 285 -22.12 -15.53 17.83
N LEU A 286 -21.15 -15.94 17.01
CA LEU A 286 -19.94 -16.59 17.49
C LEU A 286 -19.09 -15.68 18.39
N ALA A 287 -19.05 -14.37 18.10
CA ALA A 287 -18.45 -13.37 18.98
C ALA A 287 -19.18 -13.31 20.35
N LYS A 288 -20.52 -13.36 20.34
CA LYS A 288 -21.33 -13.42 21.57
C LYS A 288 -21.13 -14.72 22.36
N VAL A 289 -21.00 -15.87 21.70
CA VAL A 289 -20.65 -17.15 22.36
C VAL A 289 -19.31 -17.03 23.10
N ALA A 290 -18.34 -16.34 22.51
CA ALA A 290 -17.05 -16.11 23.14
C ALA A 290 -17.14 -15.13 24.32
N GLU A 291 -17.89 -14.04 24.21
CA GLU A 291 -18.17 -13.11 25.32
C GLU A 291 -18.86 -13.82 26.51
N LEU A 292 -19.75 -14.78 26.21
CA LEU A 292 -20.42 -15.64 27.20
C LEU A 292 -19.53 -16.78 27.75
N LYS A 293 -18.22 -16.74 27.49
CA LYS A 293 -17.23 -17.72 27.98
C LYS A 293 -17.55 -19.15 27.52
N TRP A 294 -17.88 -19.34 26.24
CA TRP A 294 -17.99 -20.65 25.58
C TRP A 294 -18.96 -21.62 26.30
N PRO A 295 -20.27 -21.30 26.35
CA PRO A 295 -21.27 -22.15 26.99
C PRO A 295 -21.31 -23.57 26.41
N PRO A 296 -21.71 -24.57 27.23
CA PRO A 296 -21.96 -25.93 26.74
C PRO A 296 -23.11 -25.93 25.73
N PHE A 297 -23.16 -26.94 24.87
CA PHE A 297 -24.33 -27.20 24.04
C PHE A 297 -25.24 -28.21 24.76
N THR A 298 -26.51 -27.83 24.91
CA THR A 298 -27.57 -28.75 25.34
C THR A 298 -28.42 -29.07 24.13
N SER A 299 -28.46 -30.34 23.71
CA SER A 299 -29.21 -30.74 22.52
C SER A 299 -30.72 -30.66 22.77
N PRO A 300 -31.48 -29.88 21.98
CA PRO A 300 -32.94 -29.86 22.08
C PRO A 300 -33.57 -31.21 21.69
N ILE A 301 -32.86 -32.04 20.93
CA ILE A 301 -33.32 -33.36 20.49
C ILE A 301 -33.35 -34.35 21.66
N LEU A 302 -32.33 -34.33 22.53
CA LEU A 302 -32.26 -35.22 23.70
C LEU A 302 -33.01 -34.66 24.93
N HIS A 303 -33.13 -33.34 25.03
CA HIS A 303 -33.75 -32.66 26.17
C HIS A 303 -34.91 -31.76 25.72
N PRO A 304 -36.02 -32.33 25.20
CA PRO A 304 -37.15 -31.55 24.69
C PRO A 304 -37.91 -30.79 25.79
N SER A 305 -37.78 -31.20 27.05
CA SER A 305 -38.40 -30.53 28.21
C SER A 305 -37.68 -29.26 28.65
N VAL A 306 -36.46 -29.00 28.16
CA VAL A 306 -35.69 -27.80 28.48
C VAL A 306 -35.99 -26.74 27.42
N THR A 307 -36.71 -25.69 27.80
CA THR A 307 -37.06 -24.59 26.89
C THR A 307 -35.90 -23.62 26.67
N ASP A 308 -35.01 -23.45 27.66
CA ASP A 308 -33.89 -22.50 27.64
C ASP A 308 -32.57 -23.18 27.24
N THR A 309 -32.53 -23.80 26.06
CA THR A 309 -31.31 -24.47 25.55
C THR A 309 -30.24 -23.51 25.04
N LEU A 310 -30.63 -22.28 24.69
CA LEU A 310 -29.76 -21.25 24.12
C LEU A 310 -29.82 -19.94 24.94
N PRO A 311 -28.68 -19.28 25.20
CA PRO A 311 -28.67 -17.96 25.81
C PRO A 311 -29.44 -16.95 24.96
N ALA A 312 -30.16 -16.03 25.61
CA ALA A 312 -30.97 -15.00 24.94
C ALA A 312 -30.20 -14.21 23.86
N ALA A 313 -28.93 -13.91 24.10
CA ALA A 313 -28.08 -13.15 23.18
C ALA A 313 -27.77 -13.86 21.84
N VAL A 314 -28.01 -15.17 21.73
CA VAL A 314 -27.70 -15.98 20.53
C VAL A 314 -28.91 -16.80 20.07
N GLN A 315 -30.14 -16.34 20.33
CA GLN A 315 -31.34 -17.04 19.85
C GLN A 315 -31.45 -17.06 18.32
N THR A 316 -30.84 -16.10 17.62
CA THR A 316 -30.84 -15.99 16.15
C THR A 316 -30.23 -17.21 15.44
N ILE A 317 -29.34 -17.95 16.10
CA ILE A 317 -28.70 -19.14 15.54
C ILE A 317 -29.46 -20.44 15.83
N SER A 318 -30.61 -20.38 16.52
CA SER A 318 -31.45 -21.53 16.83
C SER A 318 -31.75 -22.43 15.62
N PRO A 319 -32.07 -21.92 14.40
CA PRO A 319 -32.31 -22.77 13.23
C PRO A 319 -31.12 -23.66 12.84
N ILE A 320 -29.89 -23.27 13.20
CA ILE A 320 -28.67 -24.03 12.92
C ILE A 320 -28.36 -25.01 14.06
N THR A 321 -28.48 -24.57 15.30
CA THR A 321 -28.08 -25.36 16.48
C THR A 321 -29.14 -26.33 16.95
N SER A 322 -30.43 -26.07 16.70
CA SER A 322 -31.53 -26.96 17.09
C SER A 322 -31.44 -28.36 16.46
N PRO A 323 -31.16 -28.50 15.14
CA PRO A 323 -30.94 -29.81 14.52
C PRO A 323 -29.52 -30.35 14.71
N ALA A 324 -28.69 -29.77 15.60
CA ALA A 324 -27.31 -30.20 15.76
C ALA A 324 -27.22 -31.57 16.45
N HIS A 325 -26.23 -32.36 16.01
CA HIS A 325 -26.01 -33.71 16.48
C HIS A 325 -25.76 -33.73 18.00
N PRO A 326 -26.45 -34.62 18.76
CA PRO A 326 -26.42 -34.58 20.22
C PRO A 326 -25.05 -34.87 20.86
N ALA A 327 -24.18 -35.60 20.16
CA ALA A 327 -22.81 -35.87 20.63
C ALA A 327 -21.88 -34.64 20.64
N ILE A 328 -22.32 -33.47 20.17
CA ILE A 328 -21.53 -32.25 20.20
C ILE A 328 -21.60 -31.64 21.61
N ALA A 329 -20.46 -31.45 22.28
CA ALA A 329 -20.45 -30.94 23.65
C ALA A 329 -20.51 -29.40 23.77
N SER A 330 -20.21 -28.67 22.69
CA SER A 330 -20.00 -27.22 22.75
C SER A 330 -20.82 -26.43 21.75
N LEU A 331 -21.31 -25.26 22.19
CA LEU A 331 -22.22 -24.45 21.40
C LEU A 331 -21.58 -23.93 20.10
N SER A 332 -20.30 -23.55 20.15
CA SER A 332 -19.57 -23.12 18.96
C SER A 332 -19.41 -24.24 17.92
N CYS A 333 -19.21 -25.48 18.35
CA CYS A 333 -19.15 -26.63 17.45
C CYS A 333 -20.53 -26.95 16.86
N ALA A 334 -21.60 -26.84 17.68
CA ALA A 334 -22.97 -27.01 17.22
C ALA A 334 -23.35 -25.97 16.16
N LEU A 335 -22.85 -24.73 16.30
CA LEU A 335 -23.03 -23.67 15.31
C LEU A 335 -22.24 -23.91 14.02
N LEU A 336 -20.94 -24.25 14.14
CA LEU A 336 -20.04 -24.34 12.99
C LEU A 336 -20.23 -25.64 12.19
N HIS A 337 -20.54 -26.75 12.86
CA HIS A 337 -20.65 -28.05 12.18
C HIS A 337 -21.77 -28.93 12.77
N PRO A 338 -23.04 -28.48 12.72
CA PRO A 338 -24.17 -29.16 13.38
C PRO A 338 -24.37 -30.62 12.95
N LYS A 339 -24.00 -30.98 11.71
CA LYS A 339 -24.22 -32.32 11.15
C LYS A 339 -23.12 -33.34 11.49
N SER A 340 -21.94 -32.88 11.87
CA SER A 340 -20.78 -33.76 12.08
C SER A 340 -20.29 -33.64 13.53
N PRO A 341 -20.25 -34.74 14.30
CA PRO A 341 -19.82 -34.69 15.70
C PRO A 341 -18.32 -34.40 15.86
N SER A 342 -17.50 -34.83 14.89
CA SER A 342 -16.04 -34.67 14.92
C SER A 342 -15.58 -33.38 14.25
N CYS A 343 -14.73 -32.61 14.96
CA CYS A 343 -14.16 -31.36 14.47
C CYS A 343 -13.22 -31.59 13.27
N LEU A 344 -12.48 -32.71 13.26
CA LEU A 344 -11.56 -33.06 12.16
C LEU A 344 -12.32 -33.35 10.87
N THR A 345 -13.43 -34.09 10.94
CA THR A 345 -14.27 -34.36 9.77
C THR A 345 -14.86 -33.07 9.22
N ALA A 346 -15.33 -32.17 10.08
CA ALA A 346 -15.79 -30.83 9.68
C ALA A 346 -14.69 -30.03 8.95
N PHE A 347 -13.44 -30.08 9.45
CA PHE A 347 -12.29 -29.44 8.82
C PHE A 347 -11.99 -30.02 7.43
N ILE A 348 -11.96 -31.34 7.29
CA ILE A 348 -11.74 -32.02 6.00
C ILE A 348 -12.83 -31.65 5.00
N HIS A 349 -14.11 -31.69 5.42
CA HIS A 349 -15.23 -31.27 4.58
C HIS A 349 -15.10 -29.81 4.15
N GLN A 350 -14.73 -28.90 5.05
CA GLN A 350 -14.49 -27.50 4.72
C GLN A 350 -13.43 -27.37 3.62
N VAL A 351 -12.28 -28.03 3.76
CA VAL A 351 -11.18 -27.97 2.78
C VAL A 351 -11.61 -28.54 1.42
N LEU A 352 -12.29 -29.69 1.40
CA LEU A 352 -12.75 -30.32 0.16
C LEU A 352 -13.79 -29.46 -0.58
N LEU A 353 -14.71 -28.85 0.15
CA LEU A 353 -15.76 -28.01 -0.44
C LEU A 353 -15.25 -26.63 -0.88
N SER A 354 -14.20 -26.09 -0.24
CA SER A 354 -13.65 -24.78 -0.61
C SER A 354 -12.74 -24.82 -1.83
N ILE A 355 -12.05 -25.94 -2.12
CA ILE A 355 -11.07 -26.03 -3.20
C ILE A 355 -11.68 -25.73 -4.59
N PRO A 356 -12.76 -26.39 -5.07
CA PRO A 356 -13.27 -26.15 -6.42
C PRO A 356 -13.67 -24.69 -6.71
N PRO A 357 -14.45 -24.00 -5.86
CA PRO A 357 -14.78 -22.59 -6.11
C PRO A 357 -13.56 -21.66 -5.94
N LEU A 358 -12.60 -22.00 -5.07
CA LEU A 358 -11.35 -21.25 -4.93
C LEU A 358 -10.50 -21.33 -6.20
N VAL A 359 -10.25 -22.53 -6.73
CA VAL A 359 -9.46 -22.72 -7.96
C VAL A 359 -10.06 -21.90 -9.10
N ARG A 360 -11.38 -21.97 -9.30
CA ARG A 360 -12.08 -21.20 -10.35
C ARG A 360 -11.90 -19.68 -10.16
N SER A 361 -11.93 -19.20 -8.92
CA SER A 361 -11.81 -17.77 -8.62
C SER A 361 -10.38 -17.26 -8.77
N VAL A 362 -9.41 -18.01 -8.25
CA VAL A 362 -7.97 -17.72 -8.34
C VAL A 362 -7.49 -17.81 -9.79
N ALA A 363 -7.92 -18.83 -10.53
CA ALA A 363 -7.59 -18.99 -11.94
C ALA A 363 -8.01 -17.78 -12.77
N LYS A 364 -9.23 -17.24 -12.59
CA LYS A 364 -9.67 -16.03 -13.29
C LYS A 364 -8.73 -14.84 -13.07
N VAL A 365 -8.28 -14.63 -11.84
CA VAL A 365 -7.38 -13.52 -11.49
C VAL A 365 -6.01 -13.72 -12.12
N TYR A 366 -5.40 -14.90 -11.96
CA TYR A 366 -4.07 -15.16 -12.52
C TYR A 366 -4.08 -15.19 -14.05
N LEU A 367 -5.12 -15.74 -14.68
CA LEU A 367 -5.27 -15.72 -16.14
C LEU A 367 -5.37 -14.29 -16.67
N ALA A 368 -6.16 -13.43 -16.01
CA ALA A 368 -6.24 -12.01 -16.39
C ALA A 368 -4.89 -11.29 -16.25
N LEU A 369 -4.13 -11.56 -15.18
CA LEU A 369 -2.79 -11.00 -14.98
C LEU A 369 -1.77 -11.55 -15.99
N SER A 370 -1.92 -12.79 -16.44
CA SER A 370 -1.04 -13.40 -17.45
C SER A 370 -1.14 -12.71 -18.81
N VAL A 371 -2.27 -12.07 -19.14
CA VAL A 371 -2.42 -11.26 -20.36
C VAL A 371 -1.38 -10.12 -20.44
N LEU A 372 -1.01 -9.53 -19.29
CA LEU A 372 0.01 -8.48 -19.24
C LEU A 372 1.41 -8.99 -19.60
N LYS A 373 1.64 -10.31 -19.54
CA LYS A 373 2.88 -10.98 -19.90
C LYS A 373 2.75 -11.79 -21.19
N PHE A 374 1.87 -11.37 -22.11
CA PHE A 374 1.63 -12.08 -23.36
C PHE A 374 2.91 -12.37 -24.16
N LYS A 375 3.88 -11.44 -24.17
CA LYS A 375 5.18 -11.67 -24.84
C LYS A 375 5.91 -12.91 -24.31
N SER A 376 5.92 -13.11 -23.00
CA SER A 376 6.52 -14.29 -22.36
C SER A 376 5.75 -15.56 -22.71
N PHE A 377 4.43 -15.45 -22.81
CA PHE A 377 3.56 -16.58 -23.16
C PHE A 377 3.79 -17.04 -24.61
N VAL A 378 4.00 -16.11 -25.53
CA VAL A 378 4.31 -16.42 -26.94
C VAL A 378 5.70 -17.03 -27.09
N THR A 379 6.69 -16.55 -26.35
CA THR A 379 8.07 -17.07 -26.44
C THR A 379 8.25 -18.46 -25.82
N SER A 380 7.49 -18.78 -24.76
CA SER A 380 7.63 -20.04 -24.02
C SER A 380 6.30 -20.47 -23.40
N PRO A 381 5.40 -21.07 -24.20
CA PRO A 381 4.03 -21.35 -23.77
C PRO A 381 3.95 -22.41 -22.66
N VAL A 382 4.69 -23.52 -22.79
CA VAL A 382 4.65 -24.65 -21.84
C VAL A 382 5.13 -24.23 -20.44
N THR A 383 6.25 -23.52 -20.36
CA THR A 383 6.80 -23.05 -19.08
C THR A 383 5.90 -21.99 -18.44
N SER A 384 5.35 -21.07 -19.25
CA SER A 384 4.42 -20.05 -18.77
C SER A 384 3.13 -20.68 -18.20
N ILE A 385 2.57 -21.68 -18.87
CA ILE A 385 1.39 -22.43 -18.37
C ILE A 385 1.73 -23.14 -17.07
N ASN A 386 2.87 -23.84 -17.00
CA ASN A 386 3.27 -24.58 -15.80
C ASN A 386 3.50 -23.64 -14.60
N GLU A 387 4.11 -22.48 -14.82
CA GLU A 387 4.28 -21.44 -13.79
C GLU A 387 2.93 -20.88 -13.29
N VAL A 388 2.01 -20.59 -14.20
CA VAL A 388 0.69 -20.07 -13.85
C VAL A 388 -0.11 -21.12 -13.09
N SER A 389 -0.11 -22.37 -13.55
CA SER A 389 -0.74 -23.50 -12.85
C SER A 389 -0.16 -23.69 -11.45
N LYS A 390 1.17 -23.67 -11.30
CA LYS A 390 1.84 -23.74 -9.99
C LYS A 390 1.42 -22.58 -9.07
N LYS A 391 1.31 -21.36 -9.59
CA LYS A 391 0.83 -20.18 -8.83
C LYS A 391 -0.64 -20.33 -8.42
N ILE A 392 -1.51 -20.82 -9.30
CA ILE A 392 -2.92 -21.05 -9.00
C ILE A 392 -3.07 -22.13 -7.93
N LEU A 393 -2.40 -23.27 -8.07
CA LEU A 393 -2.45 -24.37 -7.12
C LEU A 393 -1.89 -23.96 -5.75
N SER A 394 -0.72 -23.32 -5.71
CA SER A 394 -0.13 -22.84 -4.46
C SER A 394 -1.00 -21.80 -3.77
N ALA A 395 -1.51 -20.79 -4.50
CA ALA A 395 -2.40 -19.78 -3.93
C ALA A 395 -3.72 -20.41 -3.41
N THR A 396 -4.28 -21.38 -4.14
CA THR A 396 -5.50 -22.08 -3.70
C THR A 396 -5.22 -22.90 -2.44
N ALA A 397 -4.13 -23.66 -2.40
CA ALA A 397 -3.73 -24.43 -1.22
C ALA A 397 -3.51 -23.53 -0.01
N ILE A 398 -2.79 -22.41 -0.17
CA ILE A 398 -2.56 -21.43 0.88
C ILE A 398 -3.89 -20.88 1.40
N ILE A 399 -4.76 -20.35 0.52
CA ILE A 399 -6.01 -19.71 0.93
C ILE A 399 -6.95 -20.72 1.59
N SER A 400 -7.11 -21.92 0.99
CA SER A 400 -7.98 -22.97 1.51
C SER A 400 -7.53 -23.45 2.89
N SER A 401 -6.24 -23.76 3.03
CA SER A 401 -5.66 -24.19 4.31
C SER A 401 -5.70 -23.08 5.36
N SER A 402 -5.51 -21.81 4.97
CA SER A 402 -5.59 -20.68 5.90
C SER A 402 -7.02 -20.49 6.43
N ILE A 403 -8.03 -20.51 5.55
CA ILE A 403 -9.44 -20.40 5.95
C ILE A 403 -9.85 -21.60 6.82
N GLY A 404 -9.48 -22.81 6.39
CA GLY A 404 -9.73 -24.03 7.17
C GLY A 404 -9.10 -23.96 8.55
N ALA A 405 -7.84 -23.51 8.64
CA ALA A 405 -7.12 -23.35 9.89
C ALA A 405 -7.72 -22.25 10.79
N ALA A 406 -8.20 -21.15 10.22
CA ALA A 406 -8.85 -20.07 10.96
C ALA A 406 -10.09 -20.57 11.72
N TRP A 407 -10.98 -21.29 11.02
CA TRP A 407 -12.22 -21.79 11.63
C TRP A 407 -12.02 -23.07 12.44
N GLY A 408 -11.21 -24.01 11.93
CA GLY A 408 -10.93 -25.28 12.59
C GLY A 408 -10.18 -25.11 13.91
N SER A 409 -9.31 -24.11 14.02
CA SER A 409 -8.61 -23.80 15.27
C SER A 409 -9.55 -23.31 16.37
N ILE A 410 -10.71 -22.73 16.04
CA ILE A 410 -11.72 -22.34 17.06
C ILE A 410 -12.23 -23.60 17.77
N CYS A 411 -12.55 -24.64 17.00
CA CYS A 411 -12.94 -25.94 17.55
C CYS A 411 -11.80 -26.57 18.36
N LEU A 412 -10.56 -26.51 17.85
CA LEU A 412 -9.38 -27.01 18.55
C LEU A 412 -9.21 -26.33 19.92
N PHE A 413 -9.27 -25.00 19.96
CA PHE A 413 -9.13 -24.25 21.21
C PHE A 413 -10.28 -24.50 22.17
N ASN A 414 -11.47 -24.82 21.68
CA ASN A 414 -12.57 -25.17 22.56
C ASN A 414 -12.44 -26.58 23.18
N ALA A 415 -11.74 -27.49 22.49
CA ALA A 415 -11.40 -28.80 23.02
C ALA A 415 -10.19 -28.75 23.99
N VAL A 416 -9.21 -27.90 23.72
CA VAL A 416 -7.94 -27.86 24.47
C VAL A 416 -7.94 -26.86 25.63
N LEU A 417 -8.56 -25.68 25.46
CA LEU A 417 -8.50 -24.60 26.46
C LEU A 417 -9.75 -24.55 27.35
N PRO A 418 -9.60 -24.37 28.68
CA PRO A 418 -10.73 -24.17 29.58
C PRO A 418 -11.58 -22.97 29.17
N ARG A 419 -12.90 -23.06 29.33
CA ARG A 419 -13.91 -22.06 28.91
C ARG A 419 -13.60 -20.61 29.34
N LYS A 420 -13.02 -20.42 30.53
CA LYS A 420 -12.67 -19.11 31.09
C LYS A 420 -11.33 -18.55 30.58
N LEU A 421 -10.47 -19.39 30.00
CA LEU A 421 -9.16 -18.98 29.51
C LEU A 421 -9.29 -18.35 28.12
N LEU A 422 -8.88 -17.08 28.02
CA LEU A 422 -8.80 -16.31 26.77
C LEU A 422 -10.11 -16.31 25.95
N PRO A 423 -11.28 -15.97 26.54
CA PRO A 423 -12.57 -16.15 25.90
C PRO A 423 -12.66 -15.50 24.53
N THR A 424 -12.30 -14.22 24.42
CA THR A 424 -12.26 -13.46 23.15
C THR A 424 -10.90 -13.52 22.46
N GLN A 425 -9.81 -13.73 23.21
CA GLN A 425 -8.45 -13.72 22.67
C GLN A 425 -8.11 -14.97 21.86
N ARG A 426 -8.88 -16.06 21.97
CA ARG A 426 -8.76 -17.26 21.11
C ARG A 426 -8.78 -16.91 19.62
N PHE A 427 -9.51 -15.88 19.20
CA PHE A 427 -9.55 -15.46 17.79
C PHE A 427 -8.23 -14.84 17.31
N TYR A 428 -7.42 -14.24 18.19
CA TYR A 428 -6.06 -13.85 17.84
C TYR A 428 -5.20 -15.07 17.53
N LEU A 429 -5.31 -16.12 18.36
CA LEU A 429 -4.59 -17.38 18.15
C LEU A 429 -5.07 -18.09 16.88
N SER A 430 -6.38 -18.11 16.64
CA SER A 430 -6.97 -18.70 15.42
C SER A 430 -6.50 -17.98 14.17
N GLY A 431 -6.47 -16.65 14.22
CA GLY A 431 -5.86 -15.85 13.17
C GLY A 431 -4.37 -16.15 13.00
N ALA A 432 -3.60 -16.27 14.08
CA ALA A 432 -2.17 -16.60 14.00
C ALA A 432 -1.93 -17.97 13.33
N ILE A 433 -2.71 -19.00 13.70
CA ILE A 433 -2.63 -20.33 13.09
C ILE A 433 -3.00 -20.26 11.59
N SER A 434 -3.99 -19.44 11.22
CA SER A 434 -4.34 -19.26 9.80
C SER A 434 -3.25 -18.59 8.97
N GLY A 435 -2.29 -17.91 9.60
CA GLY A 435 -1.11 -17.38 8.92
C GLY A 435 0.02 -18.40 8.70
N LEU A 436 0.00 -19.56 9.39
CA LEU A 436 1.07 -20.57 9.30
C LEU A 436 1.18 -21.26 7.94
N PRO A 437 0.09 -21.55 7.19
CA PRO A 437 0.20 -22.13 5.85
C PRO A 437 1.06 -21.29 4.89
N PHE A 438 1.15 -19.97 5.10
CA PHE A 438 2.03 -19.09 4.32
C PHE A 438 3.52 -19.31 4.60
N ALA A 439 3.89 -19.93 5.73
CA ALA A 439 5.28 -20.27 6.01
C ALA A 439 5.74 -21.51 5.23
N VAL A 440 4.84 -22.50 5.12
CA VAL A 440 5.15 -23.83 4.57
C VAL A 440 4.92 -23.89 3.07
N LEU A 441 3.85 -23.24 2.57
CA LEU A 441 3.41 -23.37 1.18
C LEU A 441 3.88 -22.23 0.28
N CYS A 442 4.43 -21.14 0.82
CA CYS A 442 4.97 -20.04 0.01
C CYS A 442 6.43 -20.28 -0.37
N GLY A 443 6.74 -20.14 -1.66
CA GLY A 443 8.12 -20.07 -2.16
C GLY A 443 8.74 -18.67 -2.03
N SER A 444 9.95 -18.52 -2.57
CA SER A 444 10.58 -17.20 -2.75
C SER A 444 9.70 -16.29 -3.63
N GLY A 445 9.51 -15.03 -3.22
CA GLY A 445 8.71 -14.04 -3.96
C GLY A 445 7.36 -13.64 -3.33
N TYR A 446 6.92 -14.27 -2.24
CA TYR A 446 5.67 -13.89 -1.56
C TYR A 446 5.80 -12.67 -0.61
N ARG A 447 7.01 -12.13 -0.41
CA ARG A 447 7.29 -11.00 0.50
C ARG A 447 6.38 -9.79 0.27
N ALA A 448 6.05 -9.48 -1.00
CA ALA A 448 5.14 -8.37 -1.32
C ALA A 448 3.72 -8.59 -0.78
N HIS A 449 3.22 -9.83 -0.83
CA HIS A 449 1.91 -10.21 -0.29
C HIS A 449 1.90 -10.11 1.24
N PHE A 450 2.97 -10.56 1.89
CA PHE A 450 3.12 -10.48 3.35
C PHE A 450 3.08 -9.03 3.82
N LEU A 451 3.84 -8.15 3.16
CA LEU A 451 3.84 -6.72 3.47
C LEU A 451 2.50 -6.05 3.15
N TYR A 452 1.78 -6.49 2.11
CA TYR A 452 0.45 -5.98 1.82
C TYR A 452 -0.52 -6.31 2.95
N LEU A 453 -0.62 -7.58 3.36
CA LEU A 453 -1.52 -8.00 4.43
C LEU A 453 -1.11 -7.43 5.79
N PHE A 454 0.20 -7.26 6.03
CA PHE A 454 0.71 -6.57 7.21
C PHE A 454 0.26 -5.11 7.28
N ARG A 455 0.29 -4.37 6.16
CA ARG A 455 -0.25 -3.00 6.13
C ARG A 455 -1.75 -2.97 6.44
N GLN A 456 -2.52 -3.92 5.91
CA GLN A 456 -3.95 -4.04 6.24
C GLN A 456 -4.17 -4.34 7.72
N ALA A 457 -3.34 -5.21 8.31
CA ALA A 457 -3.39 -5.53 9.73
C ALA A 457 -3.00 -4.34 10.62
N VAL A 458 -1.99 -3.55 10.24
CA VAL A 458 -1.61 -2.32 10.95
C VAL A 458 -2.74 -1.29 10.90
N GLU A 459 -3.35 -1.10 9.72
CA GLU A 459 -4.50 -0.21 9.59
C GLU A 459 -5.69 -0.67 10.45
N SER A 460 -5.95 -1.98 10.44
CA SER A 460 -6.99 -2.60 11.26
C SER A 460 -6.71 -2.43 12.74
N ALA A 461 -5.49 -2.74 13.20
CA ALA A 461 -5.05 -2.54 14.58
C ALA A 461 -5.30 -1.09 15.01
N TRP A 462 -4.84 -0.12 14.22
CA TRP A 462 -5.03 1.30 14.49
C TRP A 462 -6.51 1.66 14.69
N LYS A 463 -7.37 1.27 13.75
CA LYS A 463 -8.82 1.51 13.81
C LYS A 463 -9.47 0.86 15.03
N THR A 464 -9.15 -0.41 15.30
CA THR A 464 -9.65 -1.15 16.46
C THR A 464 -9.20 -0.50 17.78
N GLY A 465 -7.95 -0.08 17.88
CA GLY A 465 -7.44 0.57 19.08
C GLY A 465 -8.03 1.97 19.32
N VAL A 466 -8.33 2.73 18.25
CA VAL A 466 -9.06 4.01 18.39
C VAL A 466 -10.48 3.76 18.87
N LYS A 467 -11.18 2.77 18.31
CA LYS A 467 -12.54 2.40 18.71
C LYS A 467 -12.62 1.96 20.18
N ARG A 468 -11.68 1.11 20.60
CA ARG A 468 -11.60 0.60 21.98
C ARG A 468 -11.01 1.61 22.98
N GLY A 469 -10.66 2.82 22.54
CA GLY A 469 -10.08 3.85 23.39
C GLY A 469 -8.65 3.56 23.89
N LEU A 470 -7.95 2.58 23.30
CA LEU A 470 -6.57 2.21 23.68
C LEU A 470 -5.57 3.32 23.33
N TRP A 471 -5.83 4.06 22.26
CA TRP A 471 -5.03 5.22 21.87
C TRP A 471 -5.90 6.34 21.30
N ARG A 472 -5.52 7.58 21.62
CA ARG A 472 -6.13 8.78 21.05
C ARG A 472 -5.33 9.21 19.84
N GLY A 473 -5.98 9.27 18.67
CA GLY A 473 -5.35 9.79 17.46
C GLY A 473 -5.13 11.30 17.56
N TYR A 474 -3.89 11.75 17.40
CA TYR A 474 -3.59 13.18 17.28
C TYR A 474 -3.97 13.69 15.88
N LYS A 475 -4.58 14.87 15.80
CA LYS A 475 -4.88 15.53 14.52
C LYS A 475 -3.56 15.75 13.76
N GLY A 476 -3.40 15.09 12.61
CA GLY A 476 -2.20 15.19 11.78
C GLY A 476 -1.03 14.26 12.17
N GLY A 477 -1.24 13.30 13.08
CA GLY A 477 -0.19 12.32 13.43
C GLY A 477 0.26 11.46 12.23
N ASP A 478 -0.65 11.19 11.29
CA ASP A 478 -0.38 10.56 10.00
C ASP A 478 0.69 11.29 9.18
N LEU A 479 0.68 12.63 9.20
CA LEU A 479 1.67 13.46 8.49
C LEU A 479 3.05 13.36 9.12
N TRP A 480 3.14 13.34 10.45
CA TRP A 480 4.42 13.16 11.15
C TRP A 480 5.05 11.81 10.86
N VAL A 481 4.24 10.73 10.90
CA VAL A 481 4.70 9.39 10.51
C VAL A 481 5.17 9.40 9.05
N LEU A 482 4.45 10.05 8.15
CA LEU A 482 4.85 10.16 6.75
C LEU A 482 6.19 10.89 6.59
N VAL A 483 6.34 12.07 7.19
CA VAL A 483 7.57 12.88 7.14
C VAL A 483 8.76 12.11 7.72
N ALA A 484 8.60 11.48 8.88
CA ALA A 484 9.64 10.67 9.51
C ALA A 484 10.04 9.47 8.63
N SER A 485 9.07 8.77 8.05
CA SER A 485 9.32 7.64 7.14
C SER A 485 10.08 8.09 5.89
N TRP A 486 9.74 9.27 5.37
CA TRP A 486 10.39 9.81 4.18
C TRP A 486 11.80 10.33 4.47
N ALA A 487 12.02 10.93 5.64
CA ALA A 487 13.34 11.28 6.14
C ALA A 487 14.24 10.05 6.24
N LEU A 488 13.72 8.96 6.84
CA LEU A 488 14.44 7.70 6.97
C LEU A 488 14.80 7.11 5.60
N LEU A 489 13.86 7.07 4.65
CA LEU A 489 14.14 6.62 3.27
C LEU A 489 15.22 7.47 2.59
N GLY A 490 15.15 8.79 2.76
CA GLY A 490 16.16 9.71 2.23
C GLY A 490 17.54 9.49 2.85
N VAL A 491 17.63 9.31 4.16
CA VAL A 491 18.87 8.99 4.89
C VAL A 491 19.48 7.68 4.39
N LEU A 492 18.65 6.63 4.24
CA LEU A 492 19.09 5.32 3.76
C LEU A 492 19.57 5.39 2.31
N LEU A 493 18.86 6.12 1.43
CA LEU A 493 19.28 6.37 0.05
C LEU A 493 20.65 7.06 -0.03
N GLU A 494 20.90 8.04 0.86
CA GLU A 494 22.19 8.74 0.91
C GLU A 494 23.33 7.90 1.48
N ARG A 495 23.03 7.07 2.50
CA ARG A 495 23.98 6.15 3.14
C ARG A 495 24.42 5.07 2.15
N ASN A 496 23.50 4.18 1.79
CA ASN A 496 23.76 3.14 0.80
C ASN A 496 22.50 2.90 -0.06
N PRO A 497 22.50 3.33 -1.33
CA PRO A 497 21.35 3.15 -2.21
C PRO A 497 21.09 1.68 -2.56
N ALA A 498 22.08 0.77 -2.39
CA ALA A 498 21.94 -0.66 -2.69
C ALA A 498 20.86 -1.35 -1.84
N ASN A 499 20.66 -0.89 -0.59
CA ASN A 499 19.77 -1.47 0.41
C ASN A 499 18.29 -1.40 -0.01
N ILE A 500 17.99 -0.47 -0.93
CA ILE A 500 16.71 -0.40 -1.62
C ILE A 500 16.78 -1.36 -2.79
N THR A 501 16.29 -2.59 -2.57
CA THR A 501 16.37 -3.69 -3.56
C THR A 501 15.59 -3.41 -4.84
N ASP A 502 14.50 -2.63 -4.74
CA ASP A 502 13.65 -2.28 -5.87
C ASP A 502 14.25 -1.12 -6.68
N GLN A 503 14.73 -1.44 -7.88
CA GLN A 503 15.32 -0.48 -8.82
C GLN A 503 14.32 0.60 -9.24
N GLY A 504 13.05 0.25 -9.46
CA GLY A 504 12.03 1.21 -9.89
C GLY A 504 11.74 2.23 -8.79
N PHE A 505 11.59 1.73 -7.57
CA PHE A 505 11.41 2.59 -6.40
C PHE A 505 12.62 3.48 -6.11
N ARG A 506 13.83 2.94 -6.26
CA ARG A 506 15.07 3.73 -6.14
C ARG A 506 15.14 4.84 -7.19
N LYS A 507 14.86 4.54 -8.47
CA LYS A 507 14.78 5.54 -9.54
C LYS A 507 13.69 6.59 -9.29
N ALA A 508 12.58 6.22 -8.66
CA ALA A 508 11.53 7.17 -8.29
C ALA A 508 12.00 8.14 -7.20
N LEU A 509 12.68 7.65 -6.14
CA LEU A 509 13.23 8.51 -5.08
C LEU A 509 14.26 9.51 -5.63
N THR A 510 15.10 9.09 -6.57
CA THR A 510 16.13 9.94 -7.19
C THR A 510 15.52 10.98 -8.12
N TRP A 511 14.47 10.59 -8.86
CA TRP A 511 13.67 11.51 -9.64
C TRP A 511 12.95 12.55 -8.78
N MET A 512 12.42 12.16 -7.61
CA MET A 512 11.80 13.10 -6.68
C MET A 512 12.81 14.14 -6.18
N ARG A 513 14.04 13.72 -5.85
CA ARG A 513 15.16 14.60 -5.46
C ARG A 513 15.56 15.61 -6.55
N GLY A 514 15.34 15.25 -7.82
CA GLY A 514 15.59 16.11 -8.98
C GLY A 514 16.85 15.77 -9.78
N ASP A 515 17.47 14.59 -9.59
CA ASP A 515 18.67 14.18 -10.35
C ASP A 515 18.36 13.41 -11.65
N GLY A 516 17.09 13.47 -12.06
CA GLY A 516 16.55 12.68 -13.17
C GLY A 516 16.24 11.24 -12.80
N TYR A 517 15.62 10.53 -13.74
CA TYR A 517 15.19 9.15 -13.56
C TYR A 517 16.36 8.18 -13.77
N ASN A 518 17.22 8.07 -12.77
CA ASN A 518 18.45 7.28 -12.84
C ASN A 518 18.70 6.51 -11.56
N ASP A 519 19.32 5.33 -11.66
CA ASP A 519 19.66 4.55 -10.47
C ASP A 519 20.95 5.11 -9.83
N LEU A 520 20.85 5.56 -8.58
CA LEU A 520 22.00 6.05 -7.81
C LEU A 520 23.00 4.94 -7.46
N ALA A 521 22.53 3.70 -7.24
CA ALA A 521 23.41 2.59 -6.92
C ALA A 521 24.31 2.27 -8.12
N GLU A 522 23.72 2.15 -9.32
CA GLU A 522 24.47 1.93 -10.56
C GLU A 522 25.43 3.09 -10.86
N ARG A 523 24.99 4.34 -10.66
CA ARG A 523 25.85 5.51 -10.86
C ARG A 523 27.05 5.51 -9.93
N ARG A 524 26.86 5.21 -8.63
CA ARG A 524 27.96 5.12 -7.66
C ARG A 524 28.90 3.96 -7.98
N ALA A 525 28.36 2.80 -8.37
CA ALA A 525 29.16 1.65 -8.78
C ALA A 525 30.01 1.93 -10.03
N LYS A 526 29.42 2.56 -11.06
CA LYS A 526 30.15 2.99 -12.26
C LYS A 526 31.27 3.97 -11.95
N LYS A 527 30.99 4.94 -11.07
CA LYS A 527 32.01 5.90 -10.63
C LYS A 527 33.16 5.19 -9.91
N SER A 528 32.87 4.34 -8.93
CA SER A 528 33.88 3.57 -8.20
C SER A 528 34.76 2.73 -9.12
N ARG A 529 34.16 2.04 -10.12
CA ARG A 529 34.93 1.26 -11.10
C ARG A 529 35.88 2.11 -11.95
N ARG A 530 35.42 3.31 -12.33
CA ARG A 530 36.25 4.25 -13.09
C ARG A 530 37.41 4.77 -12.23
N ASP A 531 37.13 5.15 -10.99
CA ASP A 531 38.14 5.64 -10.06
C ASP A 531 39.20 4.54 -9.78
N SER A 532 38.79 3.26 -9.63
CA SER A 532 39.71 2.12 -9.51
C SER A 532 40.53 1.85 -10.79
N ALA A 533 39.93 2.02 -11.98
CA ALA A 533 40.63 1.85 -13.25
C ALA A 533 41.62 2.99 -13.53
N GLU A 534 41.34 4.21 -13.08
CA GLU A 534 42.27 5.34 -13.12
C GLU A 534 43.43 5.13 -12.14
N GLN A 535 43.16 4.64 -10.92
CA GLN A 535 44.21 4.28 -9.96
C GLN A 535 45.14 3.19 -10.49
N ALA A 536 44.60 2.13 -11.10
CA ALA A 536 45.37 1.04 -11.70
C ALA A 536 46.16 1.45 -12.95
N ARG A 537 45.86 2.60 -13.57
CA ARG A 537 46.63 3.17 -14.69
C ARG A 537 47.71 4.15 -14.22
N SER A 538 47.58 4.67 -13.01
CA SER A 538 48.56 5.56 -12.37
C SER A 538 49.59 4.85 -11.50
N SER A 539 49.33 3.56 -11.19
CA SER A 539 50.29 2.61 -10.61
C SER A 539 50.93 1.78 -11.71
#